data_AF-A0ABD1I9P2-F1
#
_entry.id   AF-A0ABD1I9P2-F1
#
_cell.length_a   1.000
_cell.length_b   1.000
_cell.length_c   1.000
_cell.angle_alpha   90.00
_cell.angle_beta   90.00
_cell.angle_gamma   90.00
#
_symmetry.space_group_name_H-M   'P 1'
#
loop_
_entity.id
_entity.type
_entity.pdbx_description
1 polymer ?
#
loop_
_entity_poly.entity_id
_entity_poly.type
_entity_poly.pdbx_seq_one_letter_code
_entity_poly.pdbx_strand_id
1 'polypeptide(L)'
;MNVQAWTNGWLHCSIHRVMMTGDEARYSIGLFSTVKEGSITKAPEELVDEDHPLLYKPYDHHKFVDFRLSIAITSLNPLKEYCGV
;
A
#
# COMPACT_ATOMS: atom_id res chain seq x y z
N MET A 1 -2.82 3.21 5.50
CA MET A 1 -2.27 4.14 4.49
C MET A 1 -1.24 3.38 3.66
N ASN A 2 -1.31 3.43 2.33
CA ASN A 2 -0.23 2.86 1.52
C ASN A 2 0.87 3.91 1.34
N VAL A 3 1.98 3.74 2.08
CA VAL A 3 3.10 4.70 2.11
C VAL A 3 3.79 4.79 0.74
N GLN A 4 3.81 3.72 -0.04
CA GLN A 4 4.37 3.73 -1.38
C GLN A 4 3.58 4.66 -2.32
N ALA A 5 2.25 4.63 -2.28
CA ALA A 5 1.45 5.58 -3.07
C ALA A 5 1.57 7.02 -2.54
N TRP A 6 1.57 7.20 -1.21
CA TRP A 6 1.69 8.53 -0.61
C TRP A 6 3.04 9.19 -0.91
N THR A 7 4.12 8.43 -0.97
CA THR A 7 5.46 8.95 -1.30
C THR A 7 5.78 8.93 -2.79
N ASN A 8 4.76 8.75 -3.65
CA ASN A 8 4.93 8.63 -5.09
C ASN A 8 6.02 7.60 -5.51
N GLY A 9 6.11 6.48 -4.79
CA GLY A 9 7.07 5.40 -5.06
C GLY A 9 8.45 5.55 -4.43
N TRP A 10 8.75 6.65 -3.74
CA TRP A 10 10.05 6.84 -3.07
C TRP A 10 10.29 5.81 -1.96
N LEU A 11 9.25 5.45 -1.21
CA LEU A 11 9.31 4.36 -0.24
C LEU A 11 8.66 3.11 -0.81
N HIS A 12 9.40 2.01 -0.84
CA HIS A 12 8.89 0.71 -1.24
C HIS A 12 8.15 0.01 -0.09
N CYS A 13 6.94 -0.49 -0.35
CA CYS A 13 6.23 -1.35 0.59
C CYS A 13 6.67 -2.82 0.41
N SER A 14 7.60 -3.26 1.25
CA SER A 14 8.17 -4.61 1.19
C SER A 14 7.15 -5.72 1.46
N ILE A 15 7.20 -6.77 0.62
CA ILE A 15 6.49 -8.02 0.86
C ILE A 15 7.22 -8.81 1.94
N HIS A 16 6.54 -9.13 3.02
CA HIS A 16 7.08 -9.91 4.13
C HIS A 16 6.21 -11.15 4.40
N ARG A 17 6.85 -12.24 4.82
CA ARG A 17 6.20 -13.50 5.18
C ARG A 17 6.86 -14.06 6.43
N VAL A 18 6.04 -14.62 7.32
CA VAL A 18 6.53 -15.40 8.47
C VAL A 18 6.62 -16.85 8.05
N MET A 19 7.79 -17.45 8.23
CA MET A 19 8.00 -18.90 8.09
C MET A 19 8.25 -19.47 9.48
N MET A 20 7.56 -20.55 9.83
CA MET A 20 7.84 -21.29 11.06
C MET A 20 9.05 -22.20 10.82
N THR A 21 10.03 -22.17 11.73
CA THR A 21 11.25 -22.99 11.64
C THR A 21 11.39 -23.98 12.80
N GLY A 22 10.28 -24.39 13.40
CA GLY A 22 10.21 -25.31 14.52
C GLY A 22 8.78 -25.45 15.05
N ASP A 23 8.61 -26.23 16.12
CA ASP A 23 7.29 -26.64 16.63
C ASP A 23 6.76 -25.75 17.76
N GLU A 24 7.56 -24.78 18.20
CA GLU A 24 7.21 -23.87 19.30
C GLU A 24 6.27 -22.74 18.86
N ALA A 25 5.42 -22.30 19.79
CA ALA A 25 4.53 -21.17 19.55
C ALA A 25 5.31 -19.85 19.40
N ARG A 26 5.01 -19.09 18.35
CA ARG A 26 5.53 -17.74 18.12
C ARG A 26 4.44 -16.70 18.39
N TYR A 27 4.68 -15.82 19.35
CA TYR A 27 3.78 -14.70 19.66
C TYR A 27 4.32 -13.39 19.07
N SER A 28 3.44 -12.57 18.51
CA SER A 28 3.77 -11.23 18.01
C SER A 28 2.58 -10.30 18.12
N ILE A 29 2.84 -9.02 18.36
CA ILE A 29 1.85 -7.95 18.31
C ILE A 29 2.25 -6.94 17.22
N GLY A 30 1.27 -6.44 16.47
CA GLY A 30 1.48 -5.44 15.43
C GLY A 30 0.61 -4.21 15.70
N LEU A 31 1.19 -3.03 15.57
CA LEU A 31 0.49 -1.75 15.57
C LEU A 31 0.56 -1.16 14.16
N PHE A 32 -0.59 -0.85 13.58
CA PHE A 32 -0.69 -0.34 12.22
C PHE A 32 -1.48 0.96 12.19
N SER A 33 -0.95 1.96 11.49
CA SER A 33 -1.63 3.23 11.26
C SER A 33 -2.39 3.22 9.93
N THR A 34 -3.61 3.77 9.92
CA THR A 34 -4.42 3.92 8.71
C THR A 34 -4.90 5.35 8.52
N VAL A 35 -5.36 5.66 7.30
CA VAL A 35 -6.01 6.95 7.01
C VAL A 35 -7.47 6.90 7.48
N LYS A 36 -7.99 8.06 7.88
CA LYS A 36 -9.41 8.21 8.23
C LYS A 36 -10.28 7.84 7.03
N GLU A 37 -11.38 7.14 7.29
CA GLU A 37 -12.39 6.82 6.28
C GLU A 37 -12.90 8.06 5.53
N GLY A 38 -13.12 7.91 4.23
CA GLY A 38 -13.50 9.01 3.33
C GLY A 38 -12.37 9.97 2.96
N SER A 39 -11.14 9.76 3.47
CA SER A 39 -9.98 10.57 3.09
C SER A 39 -9.36 10.07 1.78
N ILE A 40 -9.03 10.99 0.89
CA ILE A 40 -8.30 10.69 -0.34
C ILE A 40 -6.80 10.62 -0.05
N THR A 41 -6.18 9.50 -0.39
CA THR A 41 -4.72 9.36 -0.43
C THR A 41 -4.20 9.89 -1.77
N LYS A 42 -3.32 10.88 -1.72
CA LYS A 42 -2.60 11.42 -2.86
C LYS A 42 -1.13 11.69 -2.48
N ALA A 43 -0.24 11.70 -3.46
CA ALA A 43 1.12 12.17 -3.24
C ALA A 43 1.13 13.67 -2.88
N PRO A 44 2.00 14.11 -1.95
CA PRO A 44 2.37 15.52 -1.80
C PRO A 44 2.85 16.10 -3.13
N GLU A 45 2.52 17.36 -3.38
CA GLU A 45 2.84 18.03 -4.64
C GLU A 45 4.35 18.19 -4.82
N GLU A 46 5.10 18.28 -3.72
CA GLU A 46 6.55 18.38 -3.67
C GLU A 46 7.28 17.08 -4.08
N LEU A 47 6.56 15.96 -4.18
CA LEU A 47 7.10 14.67 -4.61
C LEU A 47 6.72 14.30 -6.06
N VAL A 48 6.15 15.27 -6.80
CA VAL A 48 5.71 15.10 -8.18
C VAL A 48 6.25 16.27 -9.01
N ASP A 49 7.23 15.97 -9.87
CA ASP A 49 7.88 16.96 -10.73
C ASP A 49 8.17 16.36 -12.12
N GLU A 50 8.89 17.11 -12.97
CA GLU A 50 9.23 16.66 -14.33
C GLU A 50 10.15 15.43 -14.34
N ASP A 51 11.05 15.30 -13.35
CA ASP A 51 11.97 14.18 -13.21
C ASP A 51 11.31 12.98 -12.48
N HIS A 52 10.32 13.25 -11.64
CA HIS A 52 9.56 12.28 -10.83
C HIS A 52 8.05 12.39 -11.12
N PRO A 53 7.59 11.88 -12.28
CA PRO A 53 6.18 11.99 -12.65
C PRO A 53 5.28 11.21 -11.68
N LEU A 54 4.00 11.57 -11.67
CA LEU A 54 2.99 10.91 -10.83
C LEU A 54 2.88 9.42 -11.20
N LEU A 55 3.08 8.54 -10.22
CA LEU A 55 2.97 7.09 -10.39
C LEU A 55 1.60 6.53 -9.99
N TYR A 56 0.88 7.25 -9.11
CA TYR A 56 -0.41 6.81 -8.56
C TYR A 56 -1.43 7.94 -8.55
N LYS A 57 -2.61 7.70 -9.11
CA LYS A 57 -3.76 8.60 -9.08
C LYS A 57 -4.31 8.72 -7.65
N PRO A 58 -4.87 9.88 -7.26
CA PRO A 58 -5.58 10.03 -6.00
C PRO A 58 -6.68 8.98 -5.82
N TYR A 59 -6.76 8.36 -4.65
CA TYR A 59 -7.70 7.26 -4.41
C TYR A 59 -8.17 7.17 -2.95
N ASP A 60 -9.29 6.50 -2.73
CA ASP A 60 -9.79 6.15 -1.40
C ASP A 60 -9.10 4.87 -0.90
N HIS A 61 -8.41 4.93 0.24
CA HIS A 61 -7.65 3.81 0.78
C HIS A 61 -8.53 2.63 1.20
N HIS A 62 -9.75 2.88 1.70
CA HIS A 62 -10.65 1.81 2.12
C HIS A 62 -11.20 1.06 0.91
N LYS A 63 -11.55 1.77 -0.16
CA LYS A 63 -11.93 1.13 -1.43
C LYS A 63 -10.79 0.30 -2.06
N PHE A 64 -9.54 0.75 -1.90
CA PHE A 64 -8.38 -0.07 -2.28
C PHE A 64 -8.26 -1.35 -1.45
N VAL A 65 -8.52 -1.28 -0.13
CA VAL A 65 -8.53 -2.47 0.74
C VAL A 65 -9.63 -3.44 0.28
N ASP A 66 -10.83 -2.96 -0.01
CA ASP A 66 -11.93 -3.78 -0.53
C ASP A 66 -11.55 -4.44 -1.87
N PHE A 67 -11.01 -3.67 -2.81
CA PHE A 67 -10.50 -4.19 -4.08
C PHE A 67 -9.45 -5.29 -3.85
N ARG A 68 -8.46 -5.04 -2.98
CA ARG A 68 -7.39 -6.00 -2.69
C ARG A 68 -7.93 -7.30 -2.07
N LEU A 69 -8.95 -7.22 -1.22
CA LEU A 69 -9.60 -8.39 -0.64
C LEU A 69 -10.41 -9.16 -1.69
N SER A 70 -11.03 -8.47 -2.65
CA SER A 70 -11.84 -9.09 -3.71
C SER A 70 -11.05 -9.95 -4.70
N ILE A 71 -9.77 -9.64 -4.93
CA ILE A 71 -8.91 -10.34 -5.91
C ILE A 71 -8.14 -11.55 -5.32
N ALA A 72 -8.44 -11.96 -4.08
CA ALA A 72 -7.89 -13.14 -3.42
C ALA A 72 -6.35 -13.30 -3.48
N ILE A 73 -5.59 -12.20 -3.39
CA ILE A 73 -4.10 -12.18 -3.40
C ILE A 73 -3.48 -12.76 -4.70
N THR A 74 -4.17 -12.65 -5.84
CA THR A 74 -3.64 -13.12 -7.14
C THR A 74 -2.74 -12.10 -7.84
N SER A 75 -2.87 -10.81 -7.51
CA SER A 75 -2.09 -9.74 -8.14
C SER A 75 -0.68 -9.62 -7.54
N LEU A 76 0.31 -9.47 -8.44
CA LEU A 76 1.70 -9.14 -8.09
C LEU A 76 1.87 -7.68 -7.64
N ASN A 77 0.99 -6.77 -8.08
CA ASN A 77 1.05 -5.35 -7.70
C ASN A 77 -0.35 -4.71 -7.70
N PRO A 78 -1.19 -5.02 -6.70
CA PRO A 78 -2.57 -4.55 -6.66
C PRO A 78 -2.68 -3.03 -6.55
N LEU A 79 -1.66 -2.37 -5.97
CA LEU A 79 -1.64 -0.91 -5.87
C LEU A 79 -1.53 -0.26 -7.24
N LYS A 80 -0.64 -0.76 -8.10
CA LYS A 80 -0.47 -0.24 -9.46
C LYS A 80 -1.68 -0.58 -10.34
N GLU A 81 -2.29 -1.74 -10.18
CA GLU A 81 -3.53 -2.09 -10.90
C GLU A 81 -4.71 -1.19 -10.52
N TYR A 82 -4.84 -0.87 -9.23
CA TYR A 82 -5.98 -0.09 -8.73
C TYR A 82 -5.86 1.40 -9.05
N CYS A 83 -4.69 2.00 -8.81
CA CYS A 83 -4.51 3.44 -8.91
C CYS A 83 -3.25 3.86 -9.68
N GLY A 84 -2.61 2.99 -10.46
CA GLY A 84 -1.49 3.37 -11.30
C GLY A 84 -1.85 4.43 -12.36
N VAL A 85 -0.85 5.25 -12.71
CA VAL A 85 -0.88 6.09 -13.91
C VAL A 85 -0.45 5.30 -15.12
#